data_AF-A0A1G7B229-F1
#
_entry.id   AF-A0A1G7B229-F1
#
_cell.length_a   1.000
_cell.length_b   1.000
_cell.length_c   1.000
_cell.angle_alpha   90.00
_cell.angle_beta   90.00
_cell.angle_gamma   90.00
#
_symmetry.space_group_name_H-M   'P 1'
#
loop_
_entity.id
_entity.type
_entity.pdbx_description
1 polymer ?
#
loop_
_entity_poly.entity_id
_entity_poly.type
_entity_poly.pdbx_seq_one_letter_code
_entity_poly.pdbx_strand_id
1 'polypeptide(L)'
;MQDKQHSDFNDLAAAAGLNEVARQIKYALANKSIVTQAANDDHSVVDAPTVSHNGNVPADIEQEMRLANMLKRYAQITDIGKVTNKVYDTEQKIEYTKTQFANEIGNKKLADLWWKAPHRKITKSEVAKDLDVMLAVEAQSMFQRYFLIYGTKEVWDDVERIRLPVDTIKLARPNEYDIWLKSESRITVKSDNIWFDPTRTKTPKHDKDIAINTFDGLPLKPIETNIKDAAKMCKPITDLLLHLCEGKQEVYEWVLRWLAIPLQQPGTKLDTALIFHGEVQGAGKSLFFDRIMSRIYGDYAVTLGQGQLESQYNDWVSNKLYALFEEIFSGS
;
A
#
# COMPACT_ATOMS: atom_id res chain seq x y z
N MET A 1 -9.02 33.54 27.98
CA MET A 1 -7.84 33.26 27.13
C MET A 1 -8.35 33.25 25.70
N GLN A 2 -7.82 34.12 24.83
CA GLN A 2 -8.31 34.27 23.45
C GLN A 2 -7.89 33.05 22.62
N ASP A 3 -8.86 32.36 22.01
CA ASP A 3 -8.60 31.28 21.06
C ASP A 3 -7.95 31.85 19.80
N LYS A 4 -6.78 31.31 19.46
CA LYS A 4 -6.00 31.73 18.29
C LYS A 4 -6.68 31.17 17.05
N GLN A 5 -7.21 32.03 16.20
CA GLN A 5 -7.88 31.63 14.96
C GLN A 5 -6.81 31.15 13.96
N HIS A 6 -6.84 29.86 13.62
CA HIS A 6 -5.92 29.25 12.65
C HIS A 6 -6.40 29.56 11.22
N SER A 7 -5.54 30.16 10.39
CA SER A 7 -5.90 30.61 9.04
C SER A 7 -5.86 29.51 7.98
N ASP A 8 -5.09 28.43 8.22
CA ASP A 8 -5.01 27.30 7.31
C ASP A 8 -4.79 25.95 8.03
N PHE A 9 -4.77 24.86 7.25
CA PHE A 9 -4.59 23.50 7.78
C PHE A 9 -3.16 23.22 8.26
N ASN A 10 -2.16 24.01 7.85
CA ASN A 10 -0.79 23.85 8.33
C ASN A 10 -0.66 24.42 9.75
N ASP A 11 -1.29 25.57 10.00
CA ASP A 11 -1.39 26.17 11.33
C ASP A 11 -2.15 25.25 12.31
N LEU A 12 -3.20 24.58 11.83
CA LEU A 12 -3.99 23.64 12.61
C LEU A 12 -3.22 22.32 12.87
N ALA A 13 -2.48 21.81 11.87
CA ALA A 13 -1.64 20.62 12.03
C ALA A 13 -0.54 20.83 13.06
N ALA A 14 0.11 22.00 13.04
CA ALA A 14 1.16 22.35 13.99
C ALA A 14 0.65 22.51 15.43
N ALA A 15 -0.59 23.00 15.60
CA ALA A 15 -1.16 23.27 16.92
C ALA A 15 -1.91 22.08 17.53
N ALA A 16 -2.64 21.30 16.73
CA ALA A 16 -3.57 20.27 17.20
C ALA A 16 -3.29 18.86 16.64
N GLY A 17 -2.28 18.74 15.76
CA GLY A 17 -1.86 17.48 15.16
C GLY A 17 -2.69 17.05 13.94
N LEU A 18 -2.10 16.15 13.15
CA LEU A 18 -2.66 15.69 11.87
C LEU A 18 -4.03 15.00 12.01
N ASN A 19 -4.33 14.44 13.19
CA ASN A 19 -5.61 13.79 13.46
C ASN A 19 -6.77 14.77 13.49
N GLU A 20 -6.58 15.99 13.99
CA GLU A 20 -7.64 17.00 14.03
C GLU A 20 -7.91 17.58 12.63
N VAL A 21 -6.86 17.75 11.83
CA VAL A 21 -6.98 18.09 10.41
C VAL A 21 -7.75 17.00 9.65
N ALA A 22 -7.43 15.73 9.87
CA ALA A 22 -8.13 14.60 9.25
C ALA A 22 -9.61 14.53 9.67
N ARG A 23 -9.93 14.86 10.93
CA ARG A 23 -11.31 14.92 11.44
C ARG A 23 -12.12 16.00 10.74
N GLN A 24 -11.57 17.20 10.59
CA GLN A 24 -12.25 18.31 9.91
C GLN A 24 -12.45 18.05 8.41
N ILE A 25 -11.47 17.45 7.75
CA ILE A 25 -11.59 17.03 6.34
C ILE A 25 -12.65 15.95 6.18
N LYS A 26 -12.68 14.93 7.06
CA LYS A 26 -13.73 13.89 7.05
C LYS A 26 -15.11 14.48 7.30
N TYR A 27 -15.25 15.44 8.20
CA TYR A 27 -16.52 16.12 8.47
C TYR A 27 -16.98 16.94 7.25
N ALA A 28 -16.07 17.66 6.57
CA ALA A 28 -16.37 18.40 5.36
C ALA A 28 -16.75 17.49 4.18
N LEU A 29 -16.12 16.31 4.07
CA LEU A 29 -16.46 15.29 3.09
C LEU A 29 -17.81 14.61 3.38
N ALA A 30 -18.11 14.35 4.66
CA ALA A 30 -19.38 13.77 5.09
C ALA A 30 -20.56 14.73 4.90
N ASN A 31 -20.32 16.04 4.99
CA ASN A 31 -21.33 17.08 4.76
C ASN A 31 -21.37 17.60 3.31
N LYS A 32 -20.66 16.94 2.38
CA LYS A 32 -20.78 17.22 0.96
C LYS A 32 -22.07 16.57 0.45
N SER A 33 -23.15 17.34 0.38
CA SER A 33 -24.43 16.91 -0.17
C SER A 33 -24.25 16.37 -1.60
N ILE A 34 -24.36 15.05 -1.76
CA ILE A 34 -24.50 14.41 -3.07
C ILE A 34 -25.91 14.74 -3.55
N VAL A 35 -26.03 15.73 -4.45
CA VAL A 35 -27.30 16.01 -5.13
C VAL A 35 -27.41 15.10 -6.34
N THR A 36 -27.94 13.90 -6.12
CA THR A 36 -28.65 13.12 -7.15
C THR A 36 -30.11 13.57 -7.09
N GLN A 37 -30.58 14.35 -8.06
CA GLN A 37 -32.00 14.73 -8.15
C GLN A 37 -32.79 13.70 -8.96
N ALA A 38 -33.69 12.99 -8.28
CA ALA A 38 -34.97 12.54 -8.82
C ALA A 38 -36.09 13.15 -7.94
N ALA A 39 -37.20 13.48 -8.59
CA ALA A 39 -38.28 14.37 -8.17
C ALA A 39 -38.90 14.10 -6.78
N ASN A 40 -39.23 15.19 -6.04
CA ASN A 40 -40.61 15.61 -5.80
C ASN A 40 -40.65 16.86 -4.89
N ASP A 41 -41.66 17.70 -5.15
CA ASP A 41 -42.05 18.87 -4.36
C ASP A 41 -42.33 18.49 -2.89
N ASP A 42 -41.88 19.31 -1.94
CA ASP A 42 -42.76 19.98 -0.96
C ASP A 42 -41.97 21.00 -0.11
N HIS A 43 -42.67 22.03 0.34
CA HIS A 43 -42.19 23.17 1.12
C HIS A 43 -41.65 22.80 2.51
N SER A 44 -40.53 23.42 2.91
CA SER A 44 -40.42 24.00 4.26
C SER A 44 -39.24 24.98 4.35
N VAL A 45 -39.58 26.23 4.64
CA VAL A 45 -38.68 27.33 4.99
C VAL A 45 -38.10 27.07 6.37
N VAL A 46 -36.77 27.21 6.53
CA VAL A 46 -36.13 27.38 7.84
C VAL A 46 -35.05 28.44 7.72
N ASP A 47 -35.27 29.54 8.45
CA ASP A 47 -34.42 30.73 8.57
C ASP A 47 -33.01 30.38 9.07
N ALA A 48 -32.00 30.85 8.34
CA ALA A 48 -30.62 30.94 8.80
C ALA A 48 -30.24 32.41 9.03
N PRO A 49 -29.49 32.73 10.09
CA PRO A 49 -29.23 34.10 10.49
C PRO A 49 -28.31 34.82 9.49
N THR A 50 -28.81 35.91 8.91
CA THR A 50 -28.05 36.87 8.10
C THR A 50 -26.96 37.54 8.93
N VAL A 51 -25.70 37.23 8.62
CA VAL A 51 -24.55 38.05 9.02
C VAL A 51 -24.53 39.28 8.10
N SER A 52 -24.90 40.44 8.66
CA SER A 52 -24.92 41.71 7.94
C SER A 52 -23.50 42.24 7.77
N HIS A 53 -22.92 42.05 6.59
CA HIS A 53 -21.79 42.86 6.14
C HIS A 53 -22.32 44.20 5.63
N ASN A 54 -21.99 45.29 6.35
CA ASN A 54 -22.33 46.68 5.97
C ASN A 54 -21.45 47.18 4.81
N GLY A 55 -21.66 46.62 3.62
CA GLY A 55 -21.11 47.10 2.36
C GLY A 55 -21.95 46.52 1.22
N ASN A 56 -22.91 47.29 0.73
CA ASN A 56 -23.76 46.87 -0.38
C ASN A 56 -22.96 47.05 -1.68
N VAL A 57 -22.23 46.02 -2.12
CA VAL A 57 -21.63 46.01 -3.45
C VAL A 57 -22.79 45.96 -4.45
N PRO A 58 -22.96 46.96 -5.34
CA PRO A 58 -24.00 46.92 -6.36
C PRO A 58 -23.92 45.60 -7.13
N ALA A 59 -25.07 44.96 -7.37
CA ALA A 59 -25.14 43.65 -8.01
C ALA A 59 -24.40 43.59 -9.37
N ASP A 60 -24.29 44.73 -10.04
CA ASP A 60 -23.57 44.90 -11.30
C ASP A 60 -22.05 44.75 -11.11
N ILE A 61 -21.49 45.32 -10.03
CA ILE A 61 -20.06 45.21 -9.70
C ILE A 61 -19.69 43.78 -9.30
N GLU A 62 -20.58 43.08 -8.58
CA GLU A 62 -20.38 41.67 -8.22
C GLU A 62 -20.37 40.76 -9.46
N GLN A 63 -21.28 41.00 -10.42
CA GLN A 63 -21.33 40.25 -11.68
C GLN A 63 -20.09 40.49 -12.55
N GLU A 64 -19.60 41.72 -12.64
CA GLU A 64 -18.38 42.06 -13.36
C GLU A 64 -17.15 41.37 -12.74
N MET A 65 -17.02 41.39 -11.42
CA MET A 65 -15.94 40.69 -10.71
C MET A 65 -16.00 39.17 -10.94
N ARG A 66 -17.20 38.57 -10.88
CA ARG A 66 -17.38 37.14 -11.16
C ARG A 66 -17.02 36.79 -12.59
N LEU A 67 -17.47 37.58 -13.57
CA LEU A 67 -17.12 37.39 -14.98
C LEU A 67 -15.60 37.51 -15.21
N ALA A 68 -14.94 38.48 -14.58
CA ALA A 68 -13.49 38.65 -14.67
C ALA A 68 -12.73 37.42 -14.12
N ASN A 69 -13.20 36.83 -13.03
CA ASN A 69 -12.63 35.58 -12.50
C ASN A 69 -12.88 34.39 -13.44
N MET A 70 -14.09 34.29 -14.02
CA MET A 70 -14.40 33.25 -14.99
C MET A 70 -13.52 33.33 -16.25
N LEU A 71 -13.22 34.55 -16.73
CA LEU A 71 -12.35 34.78 -17.89
C LEU A 71 -10.89 34.37 -17.63
N LYS A 72 -10.44 34.37 -16.37
CA LYS A 72 -9.11 33.88 -15.98
C LYS A 72 -9.06 32.35 -15.86
N ARG A 73 -10.07 31.76 -15.22
CA ARG A 73 -10.11 30.35 -14.83
C ARG A 73 -10.54 29.41 -15.95
N TYR A 74 -11.51 29.80 -16.77
CA TYR A 74 -12.09 28.91 -17.78
C TYR A 74 -11.53 29.20 -19.17
N ALA A 75 -11.31 28.15 -19.95
CA ALA A 75 -10.87 28.24 -21.33
C ALA A 75 -11.76 27.40 -22.24
N GLN A 76 -12.09 27.89 -23.43
CA GLN A 76 -12.80 27.10 -24.44
C GLN A 76 -11.84 26.10 -25.08
N ILE A 77 -12.25 24.83 -25.18
CA ILE A 77 -11.44 23.79 -25.81
C ILE A 77 -11.49 23.93 -27.34
N THR A 78 -10.34 23.87 -27.99
CA THR A 78 -10.20 23.82 -29.44
C THR A 78 -9.58 22.51 -29.90
N ASP A 79 -10.02 22.02 -31.06
CA ASP A 79 -9.41 20.90 -31.77
C ASP A 79 -8.83 21.43 -33.10
N ILE A 80 -8.04 20.63 -33.81
CA ILE A 80 -7.34 21.06 -35.03
C ILE A 80 -8.34 21.65 -36.04
N GLY A 81 -8.28 22.97 -36.22
CA GLY A 81 -9.15 23.73 -37.13
C GLY A 81 -10.60 23.90 -36.68
N LYS A 82 -10.99 23.49 -35.46
CA LYS A 82 -12.38 23.59 -34.96
C LYS A 82 -12.46 24.09 -33.53
N VAL A 83 -13.39 25.01 -33.30
CA VAL A 83 -13.74 25.47 -31.95
C VAL A 83 -14.83 24.55 -31.40
N THR A 84 -14.71 24.09 -30.15
CA THR A 84 -15.69 23.17 -29.55
C THR A 84 -16.67 23.90 -28.61
N ASN A 85 -17.78 23.25 -28.28
CA ASN A 85 -18.74 23.72 -27.27
C ASN A 85 -18.37 23.28 -25.84
N LYS A 86 -17.09 22.97 -25.60
CA LYS A 86 -16.59 22.49 -24.32
C LYS A 86 -15.71 23.54 -23.66
N VAL A 87 -15.80 23.59 -22.34
CA VAL A 87 -15.06 24.51 -21.49
C VAL A 87 -14.17 23.69 -20.57
N TYR A 88 -12.94 24.13 -20.40
CA TYR A 88 -11.97 23.53 -19.50
C TYR A 88 -11.75 24.44 -18.31
N ASP A 89 -11.86 23.89 -17.11
CA ASP A 89 -11.45 24.54 -15.88
C ASP A 89 -9.94 24.39 -15.70
N THR A 90 -9.20 25.48 -15.85
CA THR A 90 -7.73 25.42 -15.80
C THR A 90 -7.16 25.24 -14.40
N GLU A 91 -7.97 25.48 -13.35
CA GLU A 91 -7.60 25.27 -11.95
C GLU A 91 -7.92 23.85 -11.51
N GLN A 92 -9.17 23.39 -11.73
CA GLN A 92 -9.61 22.06 -11.30
C GLN A 92 -9.30 20.94 -12.30
N LYS A 93 -8.86 21.28 -13.51
CA LYS A 93 -8.53 20.34 -14.60
C LYS A 93 -9.71 19.49 -15.09
N ILE A 94 -10.93 20.06 -15.03
CA ILE A 94 -12.18 19.39 -15.42
C ILE A 94 -12.70 19.94 -16.75
N GLU A 95 -13.17 19.04 -17.61
CA GLU A 95 -13.88 19.38 -18.85
C GLU A 95 -15.39 19.42 -18.62
N TYR A 96 -16.02 20.53 -19.02
CA TYR A 96 -17.46 20.72 -19.00
C TYR A 96 -18.02 20.84 -20.42
N THR A 97 -19.14 20.17 -20.67
CA THR A 97 -20.04 20.56 -21.78
C THR A 97 -20.64 21.94 -21.50
N LYS A 98 -21.11 22.65 -22.55
CA LYS A 98 -21.79 23.94 -22.39
C LYS A 98 -22.91 23.94 -21.33
N THR A 99 -23.69 22.86 -21.26
CA THR A 99 -24.77 22.71 -20.27
C THR A 99 -24.23 22.52 -18.87
N GLN A 100 -23.23 21.66 -18.69
CA GLN A 100 -22.59 21.46 -17.38
C GLN A 100 -21.93 22.73 -16.87
N PHE A 101 -21.26 23.49 -17.75
CA PHE A 101 -20.67 24.77 -17.41
C PHE A 101 -21.72 25.77 -16.90
N ALA A 102 -22.86 25.89 -17.56
CA ALA A 102 -23.93 26.78 -17.11
C ALA A 102 -24.52 26.37 -15.73
N ASN A 103 -24.54 25.07 -15.43
CA ASN A 103 -24.98 24.56 -14.14
C ASN A 103 -23.94 24.80 -13.04
N GLU A 104 -22.66 24.58 -13.34
CA GLU A 104 -21.54 24.79 -12.40
C GLU A 104 -21.45 26.25 -11.94
N ILE A 105 -21.67 27.19 -12.87
CA ILE A 105 -21.69 28.63 -12.55
C ILE A 105 -22.94 29.02 -11.73
N GLY A 106 -23.98 28.20 -11.71
CA GLY A 106 -25.24 28.47 -11.00
C GLY A 106 -26.06 29.64 -11.57
N ASN A 107 -25.57 30.30 -12.64
CA ASN A 107 -26.22 31.44 -13.27
C ASN A 107 -26.06 31.39 -14.80
N LYS A 108 -27.14 30.99 -15.49
CA LYS A 108 -27.17 30.84 -16.95
C LYS A 108 -26.85 32.14 -17.70
N LYS A 109 -27.32 33.29 -17.20
CA LYS A 109 -27.06 34.59 -17.84
C LYS A 109 -25.57 34.94 -17.79
N LEU A 110 -24.91 34.64 -16.67
CA LEU A 110 -23.48 34.89 -16.51
C LEU A 110 -22.62 33.94 -17.35
N ALA A 111 -23.02 32.68 -17.47
CA ALA A 111 -22.39 31.72 -18.37
C ALA A 111 -22.51 32.18 -19.84
N ASP A 112 -23.68 32.67 -20.26
CA ASP A 112 -23.88 33.24 -21.60
C ASP A 112 -23.07 34.51 -21.84
N LEU A 113 -22.88 35.35 -20.81
CA LEU A 113 -22.00 36.53 -20.88
C LEU A 113 -20.55 36.13 -21.14
N TRP A 114 -20.06 35.07 -20.47
CA TRP A 114 -18.71 34.55 -20.70
C TRP A 114 -18.52 34.06 -22.15
N TRP A 115 -19.50 33.37 -22.73
CA TRP A 115 -19.46 32.93 -24.12
C TRP A 115 -19.41 34.08 -25.13
N LYS A 116 -20.03 35.22 -24.80
CA LYS A 116 -20.05 36.44 -25.64
C LYS A 116 -18.78 37.26 -25.47
N ALA A 117 -18.16 37.21 -24.30
CA ALA A 117 -16.92 37.92 -24.01
C ALA A 117 -15.70 37.25 -24.67
N PRO A 118 -14.64 38.00 -25.00
CA PRO A 118 -13.36 37.42 -25.41
C PRO A 118 -12.77 36.57 -24.28
N HIS A 119 -12.70 35.26 -24.48
CA HIS A 119 -12.23 34.29 -23.47
C HIS A 119 -11.01 33.52 -23.96
N ARG A 120 -10.29 32.93 -23.00
CA ARG A 120 -9.12 32.08 -23.26
C ARG A 120 -9.53 30.83 -24.05
N LYS A 121 -8.61 30.33 -24.88
CA LYS A 121 -8.73 29.05 -25.57
C LYS A 121 -7.59 28.13 -25.14
N ILE A 122 -7.85 26.83 -25.13
CA ILE A 122 -6.87 25.78 -24.85
C ILE A 122 -7.04 24.65 -25.85
N THR A 123 -5.95 24.06 -26.32
CA THR A 123 -6.03 22.97 -27.29
C THR A 123 -6.37 21.65 -26.60
N LYS A 124 -7.04 20.75 -27.33
CA LYS A 124 -7.33 19.39 -26.87
C LYS A 124 -6.06 18.61 -26.50
N SER A 125 -4.93 18.87 -27.17
CA SER A 125 -3.65 18.26 -26.83
C SER A 125 -3.10 18.74 -25.49
N GLU A 126 -3.29 20.01 -25.13
CA GLU A 126 -2.90 20.54 -23.81
C GLU A 126 -3.79 19.98 -22.70
N VAL A 127 -5.11 19.89 -22.94
CA VAL A 127 -6.04 19.26 -22.00
C VAL A 127 -5.68 17.79 -21.76
N ALA A 128 -5.31 17.05 -22.81
CA ALA A 128 -4.85 15.67 -22.70
C ALA A 128 -3.55 15.55 -21.88
N LYS A 129 -2.60 16.48 -22.04
CA LYS A 129 -1.38 16.52 -21.23
C LYS A 129 -1.67 16.78 -19.75
N ASP A 130 -2.57 17.72 -19.44
CA ASP A 130 -2.96 17.99 -18.05
C ASP A 130 -3.61 16.75 -17.40
N LEU A 131 -4.45 16.03 -18.16
CA LEU A 131 -5.05 14.77 -17.72
C LEU A 131 -3.99 13.69 -17.51
N ASP A 132 -3.04 13.51 -18.43
CA ASP A 132 -1.94 12.55 -18.31
C ASP A 132 -1.08 12.83 -17.07
N VAL A 133 -0.80 14.11 -16.76
CA VAL A 133 -0.06 14.50 -15.55
C VAL A 133 -0.85 14.12 -14.29
N MET A 134 -2.15 14.40 -14.26
CA MET A 134 -2.99 14.11 -13.10
C MET A 134 -3.12 12.59 -12.87
N LEU A 135 -3.30 11.85 -13.96
CA LEU A 135 -3.33 10.39 -13.98
C LEU A 135 -1.98 9.76 -13.60
N ALA A 136 -0.85 10.37 -13.98
CA ALA A 136 0.47 9.93 -13.56
C ALA A 136 0.70 10.12 -12.05
N VAL A 137 0.11 11.16 -11.44
CA VAL A 137 0.10 11.35 -9.98
C VAL A 137 -0.73 10.26 -9.29
N GLU A 138 -1.89 9.90 -9.84
CA GLU A 138 -2.72 8.80 -9.31
C GLU A 138 -2.01 7.43 -9.45
N ALA A 139 -1.37 7.20 -10.60
CA ALA A 139 -0.57 6.01 -10.87
C ALA A 139 0.80 6.03 -10.16
N GLN A 140 1.21 7.12 -9.52
CA GLN A 140 2.51 7.23 -8.83
C GLN A 140 2.70 6.10 -7.81
N SER A 141 1.62 5.75 -7.10
CA SER A 141 1.59 4.63 -6.16
C SER A 141 1.89 3.27 -6.83
N MET A 142 1.52 3.09 -8.10
CA MET A 142 1.80 1.86 -8.85
C MET A 142 3.28 1.73 -9.22
N PHE A 143 3.95 2.84 -9.56
CA PHE A 143 5.35 2.84 -9.96
C PHE A 143 6.29 2.41 -8.82
N GLN A 144 5.91 2.69 -7.58
CA GLN A 144 6.68 2.29 -6.39
C GLN A 144 6.34 0.89 -5.89
N ARG A 145 5.12 0.40 -6.17
CA ARG A 145 4.63 -0.88 -5.65
C ARG A 145 4.85 -2.06 -6.60
N TYR A 146 4.64 -1.86 -7.90
CA TYR A 146 4.60 -2.94 -8.88
C TYR A 146 5.84 -2.97 -9.77
N PHE A 147 6.49 -4.12 -9.80
CA PHE A 147 7.71 -4.36 -10.54
C PHE A 147 7.39 -5.42 -11.59
N LEU A 148 7.48 -5.07 -12.87
CA LEU A 148 7.24 -6.03 -13.94
C LEU A 148 8.36 -7.07 -13.95
N ILE A 149 8.01 -8.36 -13.99
CA ILE A 149 9.01 -9.42 -14.08
C ILE A 149 9.34 -9.65 -15.56
N TYR A 150 10.57 -9.31 -15.95
CA TYR A 150 11.02 -9.38 -17.35
C TYR A 150 10.90 -10.81 -17.90
N GLY A 151 10.31 -10.92 -19.09
CA GLY A 151 10.12 -12.20 -19.77
C GLY A 151 8.89 -12.99 -19.32
N THR A 152 8.08 -12.47 -18.38
CA THR A 152 6.86 -13.15 -17.90
C THR A 152 5.63 -12.24 -18.00
N LYS A 153 4.46 -12.80 -17.70
CA LYS A 153 3.20 -12.07 -17.52
C LYS A 153 2.88 -11.85 -16.04
N GLU A 154 3.91 -11.70 -15.22
CA GLU A 154 3.78 -11.54 -13.78
C GLU A 154 4.38 -10.21 -13.33
N VAL A 155 3.86 -9.73 -12.21
CA VAL A 155 4.40 -8.60 -11.47
C VAL A 155 4.76 -9.04 -10.07
N TRP A 156 5.79 -8.42 -9.51
CA TRP A 156 6.01 -8.43 -8.07
C TRP A 156 5.27 -7.26 -7.43
N ASP A 157 4.47 -7.56 -6.40
CA ASP A 157 3.88 -6.56 -5.52
C ASP A 157 4.78 -6.39 -4.30
N ASP A 158 5.45 -5.24 -4.17
CA ASP A 158 6.42 -5.01 -3.10
C ASP A 158 5.78 -4.76 -1.72
N VAL A 159 4.48 -4.43 -1.69
CA VAL A 159 3.72 -4.24 -0.45
C VAL A 159 3.24 -5.58 0.09
N GLU A 160 2.57 -6.37 -0.74
CA GLU A 160 2.03 -7.69 -0.34
C GLU A 160 3.10 -8.79 -0.38
N ARG A 161 4.24 -8.51 -1.02
CA ARG A 161 5.42 -9.38 -1.14
C ARG A 161 5.13 -10.71 -1.84
N ILE A 162 4.33 -10.62 -2.89
CA ILE A 162 3.88 -11.75 -3.69
C ILE A 162 4.05 -11.49 -5.19
N ARG A 163 4.15 -12.59 -5.94
CA ARG A 163 4.04 -12.57 -7.40
C ARG A 163 2.58 -12.70 -7.79
N LEU A 164 2.14 -11.85 -8.70
CA LEU A 164 0.77 -11.83 -9.21
C LEU A 164 0.77 -11.83 -10.74
N PRO A 165 -0.21 -12.48 -11.38
CA PRO A 165 -0.47 -12.26 -12.80
C PRO A 165 -0.75 -10.77 -13.05
N VAL A 166 -0.22 -10.26 -14.16
CA VAL A 166 -0.45 -8.87 -14.61
C VAL A 166 -1.95 -8.54 -14.72
N ASP A 167 -2.77 -9.53 -15.12
CA ASP A 167 -4.22 -9.37 -15.26
C ASP A 167 -4.91 -9.04 -13.92
N THR A 168 -4.39 -9.51 -12.79
CA THR A 168 -4.91 -9.16 -11.47
C THR A 168 -4.83 -7.65 -11.22
N ILE A 169 -3.70 -7.03 -11.59
CA ILE A 169 -3.51 -5.57 -11.44
C ILE A 169 -4.38 -4.82 -12.43
N LYS A 170 -4.45 -5.30 -13.68
CA LYS A 170 -5.31 -4.71 -14.72
C LYS A 170 -6.78 -4.70 -14.32
N LEU A 171 -7.28 -5.76 -13.68
CA LEU A 171 -8.65 -5.83 -13.19
C LEU A 171 -8.88 -4.94 -11.96
N ALA A 172 -7.90 -4.85 -11.06
CA ALA A 172 -8.01 -4.05 -9.85
C ALA A 172 -7.93 -2.53 -10.14
N ARG A 173 -7.12 -2.12 -11.11
CA ARG A 173 -6.81 -0.71 -11.42
C ARG A 173 -6.68 -0.47 -12.93
N PRO A 174 -7.77 -0.57 -13.71
CA PRO A 174 -7.69 -0.60 -15.18
C PRO A 174 -7.16 0.70 -15.79
N ASN A 175 -7.52 1.86 -15.23
CA ASN A 175 -7.08 3.15 -15.76
C ASN A 175 -5.59 3.38 -15.49
N GLU A 176 -5.17 3.18 -14.25
CA GLU A 176 -3.79 3.35 -13.78
C GLU A 176 -2.84 2.32 -14.39
N TYR A 177 -3.34 1.11 -14.64
CA TYR A 177 -2.57 0.04 -15.27
C TYR A 177 -2.08 0.42 -16.66
N ASP A 178 -2.94 0.99 -17.51
CA ASP A 178 -2.55 1.37 -18.88
C ASP A 178 -1.48 2.47 -18.87
N ILE A 179 -1.55 3.41 -17.94
CA ILE A 179 -0.55 4.48 -17.74
C ILE A 179 0.76 3.88 -17.26
N TRP A 180 0.72 3.04 -16.22
CA TRP A 180 1.89 2.35 -15.68
C TRP A 180 2.56 1.45 -16.72
N LEU A 181 1.77 0.74 -17.52
CA LEU A 181 2.29 -0.19 -18.53
C LEU A 181 3.01 0.53 -19.68
N LYS A 182 2.51 1.70 -20.08
CA LYS A 182 3.08 2.48 -21.18
C LYS A 182 4.23 3.39 -20.76
N SER A 183 4.38 3.65 -19.47
CA SER A 183 5.39 4.56 -18.94
C SER A 183 6.79 3.95 -18.91
N GLU A 184 7.78 4.76 -19.29
CA GLU A 184 9.21 4.43 -19.15
C GLU A 184 9.68 4.43 -17.69
N SER A 185 8.93 5.07 -16.79
CA SER A 185 9.23 5.08 -15.35
C SER A 185 8.86 3.77 -14.65
N ARG A 186 8.27 2.81 -15.38
CA ARG A 186 7.95 1.49 -14.81
C ARG A 186 9.21 0.73 -14.45
N ILE A 187 9.25 0.27 -13.20
CA ILE A 187 10.29 -0.61 -12.73
C ILE A 187 10.12 -2.00 -13.33
N THR A 188 11.21 -2.54 -13.89
CA THR A 188 11.28 -3.91 -14.40
C THR A 188 12.42 -4.64 -13.71
N VAL A 189 12.16 -5.86 -13.25
CA VAL A 189 13.12 -6.73 -12.55
C VAL A 189 13.29 -8.03 -13.35
N LYS A 190 14.50 -8.57 -13.42
CA LYS A 190 14.74 -9.87 -14.05
C LYS A 190 14.26 -10.98 -13.12
N SER A 191 13.68 -12.06 -13.66
CA SER A 191 13.29 -13.23 -12.85
C SER A 191 14.47 -13.77 -12.03
N ASP A 192 15.65 -13.84 -12.65
CA ASP A 192 16.92 -14.24 -12.03
C ASP A 192 17.43 -13.28 -10.95
N ASN A 193 16.78 -12.13 -10.73
CA ASN A 193 17.12 -11.16 -9.69
C ASN A 193 16.08 -11.11 -8.54
N ILE A 194 15.16 -12.09 -8.49
CA ILE A 194 14.22 -12.26 -7.38
C ILE A 194 14.65 -13.49 -6.59
N TRP A 195 15.13 -13.30 -5.38
CA TRP A 195 15.73 -14.36 -4.57
C TRP A 195 15.13 -14.44 -3.20
N PHE A 196 15.07 -15.65 -2.66
CA PHE A 196 15.08 -15.82 -1.23
C PHE A 196 16.54 -15.82 -0.75
N ASP A 197 16.95 -14.76 -0.04
CA ASP A 197 18.32 -14.60 0.44
C ASP A 197 18.40 -14.15 1.91
N PRO A 198 18.34 -15.10 2.86
CA PRO A 198 18.39 -14.79 4.28
C PRO A 198 19.68 -14.09 4.72
N THR A 199 20.81 -14.36 4.05
CA THR A 199 22.11 -13.74 4.35
C THR A 199 22.18 -12.27 3.95
N ARG A 200 21.32 -11.83 3.03
CA ARG A 200 21.33 -10.48 2.41
C ARG A 200 22.67 -10.12 1.77
N THR A 201 23.35 -11.11 1.19
CA THR A 201 24.66 -10.93 0.56
C THR A 201 24.60 -11.02 -0.96
N LYS A 202 23.50 -11.50 -1.54
CA LYS A 202 23.37 -11.57 -3.00
C LYS A 202 23.29 -10.17 -3.60
N THR A 203 24.04 -10.00 -4.68
CA THR A 203 24.02 -8.80 -5.51
C THR A 203 23.70 -9.18 -6.95
N PRO A 204 23.01 -8.29 -7.70
CA PRO A 204 22.71 -8.57 -9.09
C PRO A 204 23.98 -8.54 -9.94
N LYS A 205 23.95 -9.18 -11.11
CA LYS A 205 25.12 -9.29 -12.00
C LYS A 205 25.65 -7.93 -12.50
N HIS A 206 24.78 -6.93 -12.56
CA HIS A 206 25.12 -5.57 -12.97
C HIS A 206 24.66 -4.58 -11.91
N ASP A 207 25.47 -3.59 -11.57
CA ASP A 207 25.18 -2.62 -10.49
C ASP A 207 23.88 -1.83 -10.68
N LYS A 208 23.41 -1.69 -11.91
CA LYS A 208 22.17 -0.96 -12.24
C LYS A 208 20.93 -1.87 -12.29
N ASP A 209 21.12 -3.18 -12.23
CA ASP A 209 20.00 -4.10 -12.22
C ASP A 209 19.27 -4.01 -10.87
N ILE A 210 17.94 -4.04 -10.95
CA ILE A 210 17.10 -4.13 -9.77
C ILE A 210 17.03 -5.59 -9.33
N ALA A 211 17.08 -5.80 -8.02
CA ALA A 211 16.92 -7.10 -7.39
C ALA A 211 15.97 -7.02 -6.20
N ILE A 212 15.28 -8.12 -5.94
CA ILE A 212 14.29 -8.25 -4.88
C ILE A 212 14.68 -9.43 -4.01
N ASN A 213 14.84 -9.17 -2.73
CA ASN A 213 14.96 -10.22 -1.74
C ASN A 213 13.57 -10.52 -1.15
N THR A 214 13.10 -11.75 -1.30
CA THR A 214 11.80 -12.21 -0.78
C THR A 214 11.87 -12.67 0.68
N PHE A 215 13.04 -12.58 1.33
CA PHE A 215 13.18 -12.81 2.76
C PHE A 215 13.05 -11.50 3.56
N ASP A 216 11.99 -11.41 4.36
CA ASP A 216 11.64 -10.19 5.10
C ASP A 216 12.16 -10.13 6.53
N GLY A 217 12.99 -11.11 6.90
CA GLY A 217 13.38 -11.32 8.29
C GLY A 217 12.38 -12.20 9.01
N LEU A 218 12.82 -12.72 10.17
CA LEU A 218 11.98 -13.57 11.01
C LEU A 218 10.79 -12.77 11.58
N PRO A 219 9.61 -13.38 11.71
CA PRO A 219 8.39 -12.69 12.13
C PRO A 219 8.44 -12.24 13.59
N LEU A 220 9.14 -13.00 14.44
CA LEU A 220 9.35 -12.63 15.83
C LEU A 220 10.58 -11.74 15.97
N LYS A 221 10.40 -10.62 16.67
CA LYS A 221 11.48 -9.75 17.11
C LYS A 221 11.84 -10.04 18.56
N PRO A 222 13.13 -10.05 18.92
CA PRO A 222 13.54 -10.15 20.31
C PRO A 222 12.90 -9.05 21.17
N ILE A 223 12.51 -9.39 22.38
CA ILE A 223 12.05 -8.40 23.36
C ILE A 223 13.27 -7.63 23.86
N GLU A 224 13.17 -6.31 23.96
CA GLU A 224 14.18 -5.47 24.60
C GLU A 224 14.17 -5.69 26.12
N THR A 225 14.98 -6.64 26.58
CA THR A 225 15.15 -6.92 28.00
C THR A 225 16.56 -7.47 28.26
N ASN A 226 16.98 -7.46 29.52
CA ASN A 226 18.26 -8.06 29.89
C ASN A 226 18.19 -9.60 29.83
N ILE A 227 19.34 -10.23 29.64
CA ILE A 227 19.45 -11.69 29.46
C ILE A 227 18.89 -12.47 30.66
N LYS A 228 19.02 -11.95 31.89
CA LYS A 228 18.54 -12.65 33.09
C LYS A 228 17.01 -12.72 33.13
N ASP A 229 16.33 -11.65 32.74
CA ASP A 229 14.87 -11.63 32.73
C ASP A 229 14.31 -12.39 31.53
N ALA A 230 14.94 -12.30 30.35
CA ALA A 230 14.62 -13.17 29.22
C ALA A 230 14.72 -14.66 29.60
N ALA A 231 15.80 -15.06 30.29
CA ALA A 231 15.98 -16.45 30.73
C ALA A 231 14.88 -16.91 31.71
N LYS A 232 14.43 -16.05 32.62
CA LYS A 232 13.29 -16.36 33.52
C LYS A 232 11.99 -16.53 32.74
N MET A 233 11.72 -15.65 31.77
CA MET A 233 10.51 -15.71 30.95
C MET A 233 10.46 -16.96 30.08
N CYS A 234 11.62 -17.38 29.55
CA CYS A 234 11.75 -18.57 28.71
C CYS A 234 11.92 -19.87 29.51
N LYS A 235 11.94 -19.81 30.86
CA LYS A 235 12.25 -20.96 31.72
C LYS A 235 11.43 -22.22 31.39
N PRO A 236 10.10 -22.16 31.18
CA PRO A 236 9.33 -23.35 30.84
C PRO A 236 9.77 -24.01 29.52
N ILE A 237 10.18 -23.20 28.54
CA ILE A 237 10.65 -23.68 27.22
C ILE A 237 12.04 -24.31 27.36
N THR A 238 12.94 -23.68 28.11
CA THR A 238 14.28 -24.22 28.35
C THR A 238 14.25 -25.48 29.22
N ASP A 239 13.36 -25.52 30.22
CA ASP A 239 13.16 -26.71 31.06
C ASP A 239 12.62 -27.88 30.22
N LEU A 240 11.70 -27.63 29.28
CA LEU A 240 11.21 -28.64 28.35
C LEU A 240 12.35 -29.18 27.47
N LEU A 241 13.19 -28.30 26.91
CA LEU A 241 14.32 -28.75 26.10
C LEU A 241 15.32 -29.58 26.93
N LEU A 242 15.59 -29.17 28.17
CA LEU A 242 16.46 -29.91 29.09
C LEU A 242 15.86 -31.28 29.42
N HIS A 243 14.55 -31.35 29.65
CA HIS A 243 13.83 -32.61 29.84
C HIS A 243 13.95 -33.54 28.62
N LEU A 244 13.79 -33.00 27.40
CA LEU A 244 13.99 -33.75 26.15
C LEU A 244 15.45 -34.21 25.95
N CYS A 245 16.40 -33.55 26.61
CA CYS A 245 17.81 -33.97 26.67
C CYS A 245 18.12 -34.86 27.88
N GLU A 246 17.11 -35.46 28.52
CA GLU A 246 17.24 -36.33 29.70
C GLU A 246 17.97 -35.67 30.89
N GLY A 247 17.89 -34.33 31.00
CA GLY A 247 18.60 -33.58 32.04
C GLY A 247 20.11 -33.46 31.81
N LYS A 248 20.64 -33.95 30.69
CA LYS A 248 22.07 -33.88 30.36
C LYS A 248 22.42 -32.48 29.88
N GLN A 249 23.10 -31.71 30.73
CA GLN A 249 23.43 -30.31 30.48
C GLN A 249 24.27 -30.10 29.20
N GLU A 250 25.25 -30.96 28.94
CA GLU A 250 26.11 -30.85 27.75
C GLU A 250 25.33 -31.01 26.44
N VAL A 251 24.41 -31.97 26.40
CA VAL A 251 23.53 -32.22 25.25
C VAL A 251 22.58 -31.04 25.07
N TYR A 252 21.95 -30.59 26.16
CA TYR A 252 21.07 -29.42 26.15
C TYR A 252 21.76 -28.18 25.57
N GLU A 253 22.97 -27.87 26.02
CA GLU A 253 23.70 -26.71 25.53
C GLU A 253 24.08 -26.81 24.06
N TRP A 254 24.47 -28.01 23.61
CA TRP A 254 24.77 -28.25 22.21
C TRP A 254 23.53 -28.06 21.32
N VAL A 255 22.41 -28.66 21.70
CA VAL A 255 21.12 -28.51 21.00
C VAL A 255 20.66 -27.05 21.00
N LEU A 256 20.75 -26.36 22.13
CA LEU A 256 20.36 -24.96 22.23
C LEU A 256 21.19 -24.07 21.30
N ARG A 257 22.52 -24.29 21.23
CA ARG A 257 23.40 -23.57 20.30
C ARG A 257 23.07 -23.91 18.85
N TRP A 258 22.82 -25.19 18.55
CA TRP A 258 22.40 -25.65 17.22
C TRP A 258 21.13 -24.91 16.75
N LEU A 259 20.13 -24.77 17.63
CA LEU A 259 18.90 -24.03 17.34
C LEU A 259 19.13 -22.51 17.23
N ALA A 260 20.06 -21.95 18.00
CA ALA A 260 20.33 -20.52 18.03
C ALA A 260 21.09 -20.00 16.80
N ILE A 261 22.02 -20.80 16.25
CA ILE A 261 22.91 -20.35 15.16
C ILE A 261 22.13 -19.83 13.94
N PRO A 262 21.16 -20.54 13.35
CA PRO A 262 20.44 -20.04 12.18
C PRO A 262 19.54 -18.82 12.46
N LEU A 263 19.15 -18.62 13.73
CA LEU A 263 18.38 -17.44 14.15
C LEU A 263 19.28 -16.19 14.25
N GLN A 264 20.51 -16.38 14.74
CA GLN A 264 21.50 -15.31 14.89
C GLN A 264 22.24 -15.01 13.57
N GLN A 265 22.38 -16.02 12.71
CA GLN A 265 23.02 -15.95 11.41
C GLN A 265 22.06 -16.50 10.35
N PRO A 266 21.04 -15.72 9.92
CA PRO A 266 20.10 -16.16 8.91
C PRO A 266 20.80 -16.59 7.62
N GLY A 267 20.41 -17.76 7.10
CA GLY A 267 21.01 -18.36 5.90
C GLY A 267 22.12 -19.37 6.19
N THR A 268 22.53 -19.52 7.46
CA THR A 268 23.39 -20.62 7.88
C THR A 268 22.69 -21.96 7.66
N LYS A 269 23.29 -22.79 6.81
CA LYS A 269 22.89 -24.19 6.62
C LYS A 269 23.78 -25.07 7.48
N LEU A 270 23.19 -25.80 8.41
CA LEU A 270 23.91 -26.69 9.30
C LEU A 270 24.19 -28.03 8.59
N ASP A 271 25.38 -28.58 8.79
CA ASP A 271 25.80 -29.88 8.22
C ASP A 271 25.23 -31.09 9.00
N THR A 272 24.43 -30.83 10.04
CA THR A 272 23.87 -31.84 10.94
C THR A 272 22.36 -31.68 11.06
N ALA A 273 21.68 -32.76 11.44
CA ALA A 273 20.25 -32.77 11.77
C ALA A 273 20.05 -33.32 13.20
N LEU A 274 18.98 -32.88 13.85
CA LEU A 274 18.59 -33.36 15.18
C LEU A 274 17.57 -34.49 15.05
N ILE A 275 17.83 -35.63 15.72
CA ILE A 275 16.89 -36.75 15.81
C ILE A 275 16.50 -36.92 17.28
N PHE A 276 15.22 -36.67 17.57
CA PHE A 276 14.64 -36.88 18.90
C PHE A 276 13.74 -38.10 18.87
N HIS A 277 14.20 -39.21 19.46
CA HIS A 277 13.39 -40.42 19.63
C HIS A 277 13.09 -40.66 21.11
N GLY A 278 11.97 -41.31 21.40
CA GLY A 278 11.65 -41.74 22.76
C GLY A 278 10.51 -42.73 22.74
N GLU A 279 10.57 -43.74 23.61
CA GLU A 279 9.61 -44.86 23.67
C GLU A 279 8.21 -44.40 24.13
N VAL A 280 8.17 -43.35 24.95
CA VAL A 280 6.93 -42.81 25.51
C VAL A 280 6.40 -41.66 24.66
N GLN A 281 5.16 -41.79 24.21
CA GLN A 281 4.41 -40.70 23.59
C GLN A 281 4.06 -39.63 24.61
N GLY A 282 4.02 -38.37 24.19
CA GLY A 282 3.68 -37.25 25.08
C GLY A 282 4.84 -36.66 25.88
N ALA A 283 6.10 -36.99 25.57
CA ALA A 283 7.29 -36.36 26.16
C ALA A 283 7.46 -34.85 25.81
N GLY A 284 6.60 -34.29 24.95
CA GLY A 284 6.65 -32.88 24.55
C GLY A 284 7.52 -32.56 23.33
N LYS A 285 7.96 -33.56 22.56
CA LYS A 285 8.75 -33.39 21.32
C LYS A 285 8.05 -32.46 20.32
N SER A 286 6.82 -32.77 19.93
CA SER A 286 6.01 -31.93 19.02
C SER A 286 5.65 -30.58 19.65
N LEU A 287 5.49 -30.52 20.97
CA LEU A 287 5.28 -29.22 21.64
C LEU A 287 6.49 -28.30 21.44
N PHE A 288 7.71 -28.83 21.54
CA PHE A 288 8.91 -28.02 21.34
C PHE A 288 9.19 -27.77 19.85
N PHE A 289 9.39 -28.82 19.07
CA PHE A 289 9.89 -28.72 17.70
C PHE A 289 8.83 -28.30 16.68
N ASP A 290 7.56 -28.68 16.86
CA ASP A 290 6.51 -28.19 15.97
C ASP A 290 5.93 -26.87 16.51
N ARG A 291 5.29 -26.90 17.68
CA ARG A 291 4.49 -25.75 18.15
C ARG A 291 5.33 -24.50 18.46
N ILE A 292 6.48 -24.64 19.13
CA ILE A 292 7.31 -23.50 19.54
C ILE A 292 8.19 -23.05 18.38
N MET A 293 8.97 -23.95 17.78
CA MET A 293 9.90 -23.56 16.71
C MET A 293 9.18 -23.03 15.46
N SER A 294 8.04 -23.61 15.06
CA SER A 294 7.28 -23.09 13.91
C SER A 294 6.73 -21.68 14.17
N ARG A 295 6.49 -21.28 15.43
CA ARG A 295 6.14 -19.89 15.76
C ARG A 295 7.34 -18.94 15.68
N ILE A 296 8.53 -19.42 16.02
CA ILE A 296 9.77 -18.62 15.93
C ILE A 296 10.09 -18.31 14.47
N TYR A 297 9.97 -19.31 13.59
CA TYR A 297 10.26 -19.18 12.16
C TYR A 297 9.08 -18.68 11.31
N GLY A 298 7.83 -18.83 11.79
CA GLY A 298 6.59 -18.52 11.08
C GLY A 298 6.53 -19.16 9.70
N ASP A 299 6.32 -18.35 8.67
CA ASP A 299 6.16 -18.83 7.28
C ASP A 299 7.42 -19.51 6.72
N TYR A 300 8.57 -19.36 7.39
CA TYR A 300 9.81 -20.03 7.03
C TYR A 300 9.98 -21.41 7.69
N ALA A 301 8.98 -21.88 8.46
CA ALA A 301 8.91 -23.26 8.97
C ALA A 301 8.04 -24.14 8.08
N VAL A 302 8.34 -25.44 8.07
CA VAL A 302 7.48 -26.48 7.50
C VAL A 302 7.53 -27.73 8.38
N THR A 303 6.37 -28.33 8.61
CA THR A 303 6.24 -29.63 9.29
C THR A 303 5.72 -30.64 8.28
N LEU A 304 6.43 -31.76 8.15
CA LEU A 304 6.25 -32.76 7.10
C LEU A 304 5.99 -34.11 7.75
N GLY A 305 5.08 -34.89 7.15
CA GLY A 305 4.89 -36.30 7.48
C GLY A 305 5.51 -37.23 6.44
N GLN A 306 5.29 -38.54 6.59
CA GLN A 306 5.87 -39.59 5.74
C GLN A 306 5.62 -39.39 4.24
N GLY A 307 4.39 -39.09 3.81
CA GLY A 307 4.07 -39.00 2.38
C GLY A 307 4.78 -37.87 1.63
N GLN A 308 5.21 -36.81 2.33
CA GLN A 308 5.94 -35.69 1.71
C GLN A 308 7.45 -35.94 1.60
N LEU A 309 8.00 -36.83 2.44
CA LEU A 309 9.37 -37.33 2.32
C LEU A 309 9.55 -38.23 1.10
N GLU A 310 8.53 -39.00 0.76
CA GLU A 310 8.53 -39.96 -0.35
C GLU A 310 8.17 -39.30 -1.70
N SER A 311 7.71 -38.05 -1.68
CA SER A 311 7.38 -37.27 -2.89
C SER A 311 8.64 -36.99 -3.71
N GLN A 312 8.54 -37.15 -5.03
CA GLN A 312 9.60 -36.75 -5.96
C GLN A 312 9.76 -35.23 -6.09
N TYR A 313 8.77 -34.45 -5.66
CA TYR A 313 8.76 -32.99 -5.74
C TYR A 313 9.03 -32.37 -4.35
N ASN A 314 10.03 -31.49 -4.29
CA ASN A 314 10.54 -30.82 -3.09
C ASN A 314 10.10 -29.35 -2.98
N ASP A 315 9.01 -28.97 -3.62
CA ASP A 315 8.51 -27.58 -3.61
C ASP A 315 8.25 -27.06 -2.18
N TRP A 316 7.97 -27.98 -1.26
CA TRP A 316 7.80 -27.70 0.17
C TRP A 316 9.05 -27.10 0.84
N VAL A 317 10.26 -27.35 0.30
CA VAL A 317 11.54 -26.80 0.82
C VAL A 317 11.68 -25.32 0.47
N SER A 318 10.98 -24.86 -0.59
CA SER A 318 11.20 -23.54 -1.14
C SER A 318 10.93 -22.45 -0.09
N ASN A 319 11.91 -21.55 0.07
CA ASN A 319 11.87 -20.42 0.99
C ASN A 319 11.70 -20.81 2.48
N LYS A 320 12.17 -22.01 2.89
CA LYS A 320 12.15 -22.46 4.28
C LYS A 320 13.52 -22.37 4.94
N LEU A 321 13.51 -22.06 6.24
CA LEU A 321 14.68 -22.02 7.13
C LEU A 321 14.64 -23.10 8.20
N TYR A 322 13.47 -23.66 8.47
CA TYR A 322 13.26 -24.72 9.44
C TYR A 322 12.34 -25.79 8.84
N ALA A 323 12.77 -27.05 8.91
CA ALA A 323 11.98 -28.19 8.48
C ALA A 323 11.95 -29.22 9.61
N LEU A 324 10.74 -29.63 9.99
CA LEU A 324 10.48 -30.71 10.93
C LEU A 324 9.87 -31.88 10.18
N PHE A 325 10.40 -33.08 10.43
CA PHE A 325 9.80 -34.32 9.96
C PHE A 325 9.23 -35.07 11.16
N GLU A 326 7.91 -35.22 11.19
CA GLU A 326 7.23 -36.05 12.18
C GLU A 326 7.04 -37.47 11.64
N GLU A 327 7.27 -38.47 12.50
CA GLU A 327 6.99 -39.88 12.24
C GLU A 327 7.63 -40.45 10.96
N ILE A 328 8.96 -40.59 10.99
CA ILE A 328 9.68 -41.37 9.96
C ILE A 328 9.58 -42.85 10.35
N PHE A 329 8.55 -43.52 9.86
CA PHE A 329 8.52 -44.99 9.87
C PHE A 329 9.35 -45.49 8.70
N SER A 330 10.40 -46.28 8.96
CA SER A 330 10.99 -47.08 7.90
C SER A 330 9.97 -48.14 7.50
N GLY A 331 9.43 -48.04 6.29
CA GLY A 331 8.59 -49.09 5.70
C GLY A 331 9.30 -50.44 5.85
N SER A 332 8.57 -51.41 6.42
CA SER A 332 8.99 -52.81 6.54
C SER A 332 8.79 -53.53 5.21
#